data_AF-A0A1W5CZ44-F1
#
_entry.id   AF-A0A1W5CZ44-F1
#
_cell.length_a   1.000
_cell.length_b   1.000
_cell.length_c   1.000
_cell.angle_alpha   90.00
_cell.angle_beta   90.00
_cell.angle_gamma   90.00
#
_symmetry.space_group_name_H-M   'P 1'
#
loop_
_entity.id
_entity.type
_entity.pdbx_description
1 polymer ?
#
loop_
_entity_poly.entity_id
_entity_poly.type
_entity_poly.pdbx_seq_one_letter_code
_entity_poly.pdbx_strand_id
1 'polypeptide(L)' 'MPTPLDRAMQSRNAFLGFATIVTAVAAWSIWGGDLFPAQADPTGDPSMWADSELKRWLEVRGDIRLMTTI' A
#
# COMPACT_ATOMS: atom_id res chain seq x y z
N MET A 1 4.09 -43.98 -18.44
CA MET A 1 3.36 -43.03 -19.31
C MET A 1 3.04 -41.81 -18.46
N PRO A 2 3.49 -40.60 -18.80
CA PRO A 2 3.16 -39.40 -18.02
C PRO A 2 1.67 -39.10 -18.22
N THR A 3 0.90 -39.11 -17.14
CA THR A 3 -0.53 -38.77 -17.19
C THR A 3 -0.70 -37.25 -17.32
N PRO A 4 -1.88 -36.78 -17.76
CA PRO A 4 -2.15 -35.34 -17.86
C PRO A 4 -1.94 -34.60 -16.53
N LEU A 5 -2.20 -35.27 -15.41
CA LEU A 5 -1.97 -34.75 -14.06
C LEU A 5 -0.48 -34.51 -13.78
N ASP A 6 0.39 -35.41 -14.22
CA ASP A 6 1.85 -35.32 -14.04
C ASP A 6 2.44 -34.13 -14.83
N ARG A 7 1.91 -33.85 -16.03
CA ARG A 7 2.27 -32.64 -16.80
C ARG A 7 1.75 -31.35 -16.18
N ALA A 8 0.56 -31.37 -15.58
CA ALA A 8 0.01 -30.21 -14.90
C ALA A 8 0.84 -29.84 -13.65
N MET A 9 1.31 -30.86 -12.93
CA MET A 9 2.21 -30.69 -11.78
C MET A 9 3.60 -30.21 -12.18
N GLN A 10 4.07 -30.51 -13.39
CA GLN A 10 5.35 -30.03 -13.93
C GLN A 10 5.21 -28.78 -14.83
N SER A 11 4.29 -27.86 -14.49
CA SER A 11 4.02 -26.66 -15.28
C SER A 11 5.06 -25.55 -15.06
N ARG A 12 6.27 -25.74 -15.61
CA ARG A 12 7.35 -24.72 -15.59
C ARG A 12 6.89 -23.36 -16.13
N ASN A 13 6.04 -23.36 -17.15
CA ASN A 13 5.55 -22.12 -17.75
C ASN A 13 4.61 -21.35 -16.80
N ALA A 14 3.81 -22.04 -16.00
CA ALA A 14 2.94 -21.40 -15.01
C ALA A 14 3.77 -20.79 -13.87
N PHE A 15 4.80 -21.51 -13.41
CA PHE A 15 5.74 -20.99 -12.42
C PHE A 15 6.49 -19.75 -12.93
N LEU A 16 7.04 -19.81 -14.14
CA LEU A 16 7.75 -18.67 -14.74
C LEU A 16 6.81 -17.48 -14.94
N GLY A 17 5.60 -17.70 -15.46
CA GLY A 17 4.61 -16.62 -15.63
C GLY A 17 4.19 -15.97 -14.31
N PHE A 18 3.98 -16.76 -13.26
CA PHE A 18 3.69 -16.22 -11.93
C PHE A 18 4.88 -15.44 -11.38
N ALA A 19 6.09 -16.02 -11.44
CA ALA A 19 7.30 -15.39 -10.92
C ALA A 19 7.60 -14.07 -11.63
N THR A 20 7.44 -13.98 -12.95
CA THR A 20 7.66 -12.73 -13.68
C THR A 20 6.65 -11.65 -13.30
N ILE A 21 5.35 -11.99 -13.18
CA ILE A 21 4.32 -11.05 -12.75
C ILE A 21 4.62 -10.52 -11.35
N VAL A 22 4.87 -11.43 -10.39
CA VAL A 22 5.17 -11.04 -9.01
C VAL A 22 6.42 -10.16 -8.93
N THR A 23 7.47 -10.50 -9.68
CA THR A 23 8.71 -9.71 -9.71
C THR A 23 8.48 -8.33 -10.32
N ALA A 24 7.68 -8.24 -11.39
CA ALA A 24 7.34 -6.95 -12.01
C ALA A 24 6.53 -6.07 -11.07
N VAL A 25 5.53 -6.63 -10.38
CA VAL A 25 4.73 -5.91 -9.37
C VAL A 25 5.62 -5.48 -8.21
N ALA A 26 6.49 -6.35 -7.68
CA ALA A 26 7.39 -6.01 -6.59
C ALA A 26 8.37 -4.89 -6.95
N ALA A 27 8.96 -4.94 -8.15
CA ALA A 27 9.81 -3.85 -8.65
C ALA A 27 9.02 -2.54 -8.79
N TRP A 28 7.76 -2.62 -9.26
CA TRP A 28 6.87 -1.47 -9.35
C TRP A 28 6.49 -0.92 -7.97
N SER A 29 6.32 -1.74 -6.95
CA SER A 29 6.05 -1.29 -5.58
C SER A 29 7.20 -0.49 -4.97
N ILE A 30 8.43 -0.64 -5.47
CA ILE A 30 9.60 0.11 -4.98
C ILE A 30 9.73 1.45 -5.71
N TRP A 31 9.42 1.51 -7.01
CA TRP A 31 9.68 2.68 -7.86
C TRP A 31 8.43 3.44 -8.32
N GLY A 32 7.26 2.82 -8.27
CA GLY A 32 6.01 3.30 -8.88
C GLY A 32 5.20 4.30 -8.03
N GLY A 33 5.73 4.77 -6.91
CA GLY A 33 5.06 5.70 -5.99
C GLY A 33 4.19 5.02 -4.93
N ASP A 34 3.39 5.81 -4.21
CA ASP A 34 2.50 5.31 -3.16
C ASP A 34 1.37 4.47 -3.76
N LEU A 35 1.41 3.15 -3.52
CA LEU A 35 0.35 2.19 -3.90
C LEU A 35 -1.01 2.54 -3.26
N PHE A 36 -0.96 3.24 -2.13
CA PHE A 36 -2.11 3.79 -1.44
C PHE A 36 -1.84 5.28 -1.24
N PRO A 37 -2.37 6.17 -2.09
CA PRO A 37 -2.15 7.59 -1.93
C PRO A 37 -2.62 8.01 -0.54
N ALA A 38 -1.75 8.71 0.20
CA ALA A 38 -2.12 9.26 1.48
C ALA A 38 -3.40 10.08 1.31
N GLN A 39 -4.35 9.87 2.23
CA GLN A 39 -5.64 10.50 2.14
C GLN A 39 -5.46 12.02 2.22
N ALA A 40 -5.96 12.73 1.21
CA ALA A 40 -5.71 14.15 1.04
C ALA A 40 -5.99 14.95 2.32
N ASP A 41 -5.17 15.96 2.58
CA ASP A 41 -5.35 16.85 3.73
C ASP A 41 -6.76 17.45 3.72
N PRO A 42 -7.42 17.57 4.89
CA PRO A 42 -8.72 18.22 4.97
C PRO A 42 -8.60 19.67 4.47
N THR A 43 -9.48 20.06 3.54
CA THR A 43 -9.52 21.40 2.95
C THR A 43 -10.70 22.19 3.51
N GLY A 44 -10.50 23.45 3.90
CA GLY A 44 -11.55 24.33 4.41
C GLY A 44 -11.24 24.89 5.79
N ASP A 45 -12.28 25.34 6.51
CA ASP A 45 -12.16 25.88 7.88
C ASP A 45 -11.85 24.76 8.90
N PRO A 46 -10.73 24.83 9.64
CA PRO A 46 -10.35 23.82 10.62
C PRO A 46 -11.38 23.58 11.74
N SER A 47 -12.23 24.57 12.02
CA SER A 47 -13.27 24.48 13.05
C SER A 47 -14.43 23.55 12.68
N MET A 48 -14.56 23.21 11.39
CA MET A 48 -15.60 22.33 10.86
C MET A 48 -15.10 20.92 10.55
N TRP A 49 -13.80 20.65 10.78
CA TRP A 49 -13.22 19.33 10.54
C TRP A 49 -13.71 18.33 11.58
N ALA A 50 -13.82 17.07 11.17
CA ALA A 50 -14.04 16.00 12.13
C ALA A 50 -12.82 15.85 13.05
N ASP A 51 -13.01 15.44 14.30
CA ASP A 51 -11.92 15.22 15.26
C ASP A 51 -10.82 14.28 14.70
N SER A 52 -11.21 13.31 13.88
CA SER A 52 -10.28 12.39 13.20
C SER A 52 -9.42 13.08 12.14
N GLU A 53 -9.96 14.05 11.41
CA GLU A 53 -9.24 14.81 10.40
C GLU A 53 -8.27 15.80 11.03
N LEU A 54 -8.69 16.48 12.10
CA LEU A 54 -7.83 17.38 12.88
C LEU A 54 -6.65 16.62 13.50
N LYS A 55 -6.89 15.45 14.10
CA LYS A 55 -5.83 14.59 14.64
C LYS A 55 -4.87 14.14 13.56
N ARG A 56 -5.36 13.64 12.42
CA ARG A 56 -4.51 13.24 11.29
C ARG A 56 -3.65 14.40 10.79
N TRP A 57 -4.23 15.58 10.66
CA TRP A 57 -3.53 16.78 10.22
C TRP A 57 -2.43 17.21 11.21
N LEU A 58 -2.69 17.12 12.52
CA LEU A 58 -1.71 17.42 13.58
C LEU A 58 -0.59 16.36 13.68
N GLU A 59 -0.89 15.08 13.45
CA GLU A 59 0.10 13.98 13.45
C GLU A 59 1.14 14.18 12.35
N VAL A 60 0.71 14.55 11.14
CA VAL A 60 1.60 14.79 10.00
C VAL A 60 2.57 15.95 10.26
N ARG A 61 2.17 16.94 11.07
CA ARG A 61 2.96 18.14 11.36
C ARG A 61 3.75 18.06 12.68
N GLY A 62 3.57 17.00 13.46
CA GLY A 62 4.30 16.77 14.72
C GLY A 62 3.74 17.49 15.95
N ASP A 63 2.63 18.21 15.84
CA ASP A 63 2.06 19.03 16.91
C ASP A 63 1.33 18.21 18.00
N ILE A 64 0.92 16.98 17.70
CA ILE A 64 0.28 16.11 18.70
C ILE A 64 1.20 15.76 19.87
N ARG A 65 2.52 15.79 19.66
CA ARG A 65 3.51 15.51 20.70
C ARG A 65 3.61 16.64 21.74
N LEU A 66 3.17 17.85 21.37
CA LEU A 66 3.18 19.03 22.25
C LEU A 66 1.95 19.10 23.17
N MET A 67 0.81 18.54 22.79
CA MET A 67 -0.42 18.55 23.62
C MET A 67 -0.44 17.48 24.73
N THR A 68 0.39 16.44 24.65
CA THR A 68 0.45 15.37 25.69
C THR A 68 1.47 15.62 26.80
N THR A 69 2.24 16.71 26.73
CA THR A 69 3.33 17.04 27.66
C THR A 69 3.01 18.30 28.50
N ILE A 70 1.73 18.57 28.75
CA ILE A 70 1.27 19.62 29.67
C ILE A 70 0.19 19.04 30.58
#